data_AF-A0A2S5CYF3-F1
#
_entry.id   AF-A0A2S5CYF3-F1
#
_cell.length_a   1.000
_cell.length_b   1.000
_cell.length_c   1.000
_cell.angle_alpha   90.00
_cell.angle_beta   90.00
_cell.angle_gamma   90.00
#
_symmetry.space_group_name_H-M   'P 1'
#
loop_
_entity.id
_entity.type
_entity.pdbx_description
1 polymer ?
#
loop_
_entity_poly.entity_id
_entity_poly.type
_entity_poly.pdbx_seq_one_letter_code
_entity_poly.pdbx_strand_id
1 'polypeptide(L)'
;MYYNRFRYYDPVQGNYTQVDPIGLAGGNPTLYGYVHDPLAWMDPFGLSRAPSQVLAGNLKKGGSKTTGNQAHHVIPTDVWKKYQGFFNSIGLGGLRDEAFNGMMIPSNPETLKNSLFDFIHNTSHSKYNDYVTRRVNEISIEYNNGNGIIDDMISRTKVRNLQIELKNKLLNGHFDTVPSKKYPKCKRLG
;
A
#
# COMPACT_ATOMS: atom_id res chain seq x y z
N MET A 1 0.64 35.32 8.48
CA MET A 1 -0.04 34.77 7.28
C MET A 1 1.03 34.11 6.43
N TYR A 2 0.96 32.79 6.21
CA TYR A 2 1.94 32.05 5.42
C TYR A 2 1.32 31.65 4.08
N TYR A 3 2.06 31.86 2.99
CA TYR A 3 1.54 31.69 1.63
C TYR A 3 1.95 30.32 1.08
N ASN A 4 0.98 29.44 0.84
CA ASN A 4 1.15 28.24 0.02
C ASN A 4 0.31 28.46 -1.25
N ARG A 5 0.89 28.19 -2.42
CA ARG A 5 0.51 28.70 -3.76
C ARG A 5 -0.99 28.61 -4.15
N PHE A 6 -1.83 27.91 -3.40
CA PHE A 6 -3.28 27.78 -3.65
C PHE A 6 -4.21 27.91 -2.44
N ARG A 7 -3.74 28.21 -1.19
CA ARG A 7 -4.63 28.46 -0.02
C ARG A 7 -4.00 29.38 1.03
N TYR A 8 -4.86 30.10 1.74
CA TYR A 8 -4.51 30.91 2.92
C TYR A 8 -4.72 30.12 4.22
N TYR A 9 -3.71 30.14 5.09
CA TYR A 9 -3.70 29.46 6.39
C TYR A 9 -3.92 30.45 7.54
N ASP A 10 -4.87 30.16 8.44
CA ASP A 10 -5.08 30.89 9.69
C ASP A 10 -4.43 30.14 10.87
N PRO A 11 -3.33 30.66 11.43
CA PRO A 11 -2.64 30.02 12.55
C PRO A 11 -3.41 30.06 13.88
N VAL A 12 -4.43 30.91 14.04
CA VAL A 12 -5.22 31.01 15.27
C VAL A 12 -6.24 29.87 15.37
N GLN A 13 -6.80 29.46 14.23
CA GLN A 13 -7.83 28.43 14.15
C GLN A 13 -7.31 27.06 13.69
N GLY A 14 -6.04 26.99 13.26
CA GLY A 14 -5.37 25.74 12.86
C GLY A 14 -5.92 25.11 11.58
N ASN A 15 -6.62 25.88 10.75
CA ASN A 15 -7.31 25.40 9.55
C ASN A 15 -7.06 26.32 8.34
N TYR A 16 -7.36 25.80 7.14
CA TYR A 16 -7.39 26.63 5.93
C TYR A 16 -8.69 27.44 5.88
N THR A 17 -8.61 28.70 5.45
CA THR A 17 -9.79 29.59 5.34
C THR A 17 -10.57 29.40 4.03
N GLN A 18 -10.07 28.56 3.13
CA GLN A 18 -10.65 28.28 1.82
C GLN A 18 -10.88 26.77 1.65
N VAL A 19 -12.02 26.43 1.03
CA VAL A 19 -12.42 25.04 0.74
C VAL A 19 -11.43 24.39 -0.22
N ASP A 20 -11.11 23.13 0.03
CA ASP A 20 -10.30 22.30 -0.86
C ASP A 20 -10.91 22.19 -2.28
N PRO A 21 -10.23 22.63 -3.37
CA PRO A 21 -10.73 22.50 -4.73
C PRO A 21 -10.95 21.04 -5.19
N ILE A 22 -10.38 20.04 -4.50
CA ILE A 22 -10.56 18.61 -4.80
C ILE A 22 -11.78 18.01 -4.08
N GLY A 23 -12.38 18.74 -3.12
CA GLY A 23 -13.57 18.32 -2.39
C GLY A 23 -13.40 16.97 -1.66
N LEU A 24 -14.51 16.23 -1.51
CA LEU A 24 -14.51 14.92 -0.84
C LEU A 24 -13.73 13.82 -1.59
N ALA A 25 -13.28 14.08 -2.83
CA ALA A 25 -12.44 13.16 -3.59
C ALA A 25 -11.01 13.06 -3.02
N GLY A 26 -10.64 13.92 -2.07
CA GLY A 26 -9.36 13.85 -1.34
C GLY A 26 -9.30 12.82 -0.22
N GLY A 27 -10.39 12.12 0.08
CA GLY A 27 -10.41 11.06 1.10
C GLY A 27 -10.22 11.57 2.54
N ASN A 28 -10.37 12.87 2.78
CA ASN A 28 -10.32 13.48 4.11
C ASN A 28 -11.75 13.91 4.52
N PRO A 29 -12.27 13.53 5.70
CA PRO A 29 -13.67 13.79 6.08
C PRO A 29 -13.97 15.28 6.37
N THR A 30 -12.95 16.13 6.45
CA THR A 30 -13.09 17.56 6.76
C THR A 30 -12.55 18.43 5.62
N LEU A 31 -13.44 19.18 4.96
CA LEU A 31 -13.17 20.09 3.83
C LEU A 31 -12.20 21.26 4.16
N TYR A 32 -11.89 21.45 5.45
CA TYR A 32 -11.02 22.50 5.98
C TYR A 32 -9.85 21.96 6.84
N GLY A 33 -9.75 20.64 7.02
CA GLY A 33 -8.87 20.03 8.00
C GLY A 33 -7.39 20.12 7.62
N TYR A 34 -6.56 20.59 8.56
CA TYR A 34 -5.12 20.43 8.50
C TYR A 34 -4.72 18.99 8.87
N VAL A 35 -3.48 18.59 8.57
CA VAL A 35 -2.95 17.23 8.80
C VAL A 35 -3.23 16.79 10.24
N HIS A 36 -3.60 15.52 10.43
CA HIS A 36 -3.75 14.93 11.76
C HIS A 36 -2.48 15.16 12.59
N ASP A 37 -2.62 16.00 13.62
CA ASP A 37 -1.73 16.26 14.75
C ASP A 37 -0.21 16.04 14.54
N PRO A 38 0.59 17.09 14.30
CA PRO A 38 2.05 16.98 14.18
C PRO A 38 2.77 16.65 15.50
N LEU A 39 2.07 16.57 16.65
CA LEU A 39 2.66 16.27 17.96
C LEU A 39 2.55 14.79 18.38
N ALA A 40 1.78 13.96 17.67
CA ALA A 40 1.54 12.57 18.07
C ALA A 40 2.67 11.57 17.70
N TRP A 41 3.79 12.05 17.14
CA TRP A 41 4.89 11.21 16.61
C TRP A 41 6.18 11.24 17.45
N MET A 42 6.08 11.56 18.73
CA MET A 42 7.15 11.21 19.67
C MET A 42 6.96 9.72 20.01
N ASP A 43 7.85 8.86 19.48
CA ASP A 43 8.02 7.45 19.88
C ASP A 43 9.16 7.39 20.93
N PRO A 44 8.87 7.48 22.24
CA PRO A 44 9.90 7.57 23.27
C PRO A 44 10.55 6.21 23.59
N PHE A 45 10.07 5.11 23.00
CA PHE A 45 10.49 3.75 23.33
C PHE A 45 11.23 3.02 22.19
N GLY A 46 11.28 3.58 20.98
CA GLY A 46 12.16 3.11 19.91
C GLY A 46 11.93 1.66 19.48
N LEU A 47 10.73 1.12 19.72
CA LEU A 47 10.35 -0.22 19.29
C LEU A 47 9.86 -0.16 17.85
N SER A 48 10.80 -0.04 16.91
CA SER A 48 10.53 -0.08 15.47
C SER A 48 9.66 -1.30 15.15
N ARG A 49 8.35 -1.08 14.98
CA ARG A 49 7.42 -2.13 14.57
C ARG A 49 7.85 -2.62 13.20
N ALA A 50 7.92 -3.94 13.03
CA ALA A 50 8.18 -4.52 11.72
C ALA A 50 7.13 -3.99 10.72
N PRO A 51 7.47 -3.71 9.45
CA PRO A 51 6.53 -3.13 8.49
C PRO A 51 5.20 -3.89 8.38
N SER A 52 5.23 -5.22 8.53
CA SER A 52 4.04 -6.07 8.55
C SER A 52 3.14 -5.85 9.77
N GLN A 53 3.70 -5.48 10.93
CA GLN A 53 2.93 -5.13 12.13
C GLN A 53 2.25 -3.77 11.97
N VAL A 54 2.93 -2.79 11.35
CA VAL A 54 2.34 -1.49 11.02
C VAL A 54 1.17 -1.70 10.05
N LEU A 55 1.40 -2.46 8.98
CA LEU A 55 0.36 -2.79 8.01
C LEU A 55 -0.82 -3.53 8.65
N ALA A 56 -0.55 -4.50 9.53
CA ALA A 56 -1.61 -5.22 10.24
C ALA A 56 -2.48 -4.28 11.09
N GLY A 57 -1.87 -3.30 11.75
CA GLY A 57 -2.58 -2.26 12.49
C GLY A 57 -3.48 -1.41 11.59
N ASN A 58 -2.99 -0.99 10.43
CA ASN A 58 -3.75 -0.19 9.47
C ASN A 58 -4.89 -0.98 8.82
N LEU A 59 -4.65 -2.25 8.46
CA LEU A 59 -5.69 -3.16 7.97
C LEU A 59 -6.77 -3.42 9.03
N LYS A 60 -6.40 -3.56 10.31
CA LYS A 60 -7.34 -3.72 11.43
C LYS A 60 -8.22 -2.49 11.61
N LYS A 61 -7.63 -1.27 11.52
CA LYS A 61 -8.40 -0.01 11.53
C LYS A 61 -9.42 0.04 10.39
N GLY A 62 -9.09 -0.54 9.23
CA GLY A 62 -10.00 -0.71 8.10
C GLY A 62 -10.99 -1.90 8.20
N GLY A 63 -11.10 -2.54 9.37
CA GLY A 63 -12.07 -3.63 9.62
C GLY A 63 -11.58 -5.04 9.27
N SER A 64 -10.32 -5.22 8.89
CA SER A 64 -9.79 -6.55 8.57
C SER A 64 -9.61 -7.41 9.83
N LYS A 65 -9.96 -8.70 9.73
CA LYS A 65 -9.73 -9.69 10.81
C LYS A 65 -8.24 -10.01 10.94
N THR A 66 -7.67 -9.79 12.13
CA THR A 66 -6.26 -10.10 12.42
C THR A 66 -6.06 -11.48 13.02
N THR A 67 -7.06 -12.03 13.71
CA THR A 67 -6.96 -13.35 14.34
C THR A 67 -6.81 -14.42 13.27
N GLY A 68 -5.76 -15.24 13.39
CA GLY A 68 -5.47 -16.32 12.44
C GLY A 68 -5.04 -15.88 11.04
N ASN A 69 -4.86 -14.57 10.82
CA ASN A 69 -4.41 -13.99 9.57
C ASN A 69 -3.10 -13.22 9.77
N GLN A 70 -2.32 -13.09 8.70
CA GLN A 70 -1.11 -12.29 8.65
C GLN A 70 -1.25 -11.21 7.57
N ALA A 71 -0.76 -10.01 7.87
CA ALA A 71 -0.70 -8.93 6.91
C ALA A 71 0.33 -9.23 5.82
N HIS A 72 -0.09 -9.08 4.57
CA HIS A 72 0.72 -9.28 3.38
C HIS A 72 0.77 -7.98 2.57
N HIS A 73 1.98 -7.45 2.35
CA HIS A 73 2.20 -6.33 1.43
C HIS A 73 2.07 -6.81 -0.01
N VAL A 74 1.15 -6.19 -0.75
CA VAL A 74 0.87 -6.51 -2.16
C VAL A 74 1.96 -5.95 -3.07
N ILE A 75 2.43 -4.72 -2.84
CA ILE A 75 3.74 -4.31 -3.34
C ILE A 75 4.73 -4.55 -2.20
N PRO A 76 5.67 -5.51 -2.34
CA PRO A 76 6.60 -5.88 -1.28
C PRO A 76 7.44 -4.70 -0.80
N THR A 77 7.86 -4.75 0.47
CA THR A 77 8.68 -3.70 1.08
C THR A 77 9.96 -3.42 0.30
N ASP A 78 10.58 -4.45 -0.27
CA ASP A 78 11.84 -4.31 -1.01
C ASP A 78 11.63 -3.65 -2.38
N VAL A 79 10.50 -3.94 -3.04
CA VAL A 79 10.12 -3.25 -4.28
C VAL A 79 9.81 -1.79 -3.98
N TRP A 80 9.08 -1.52 -2.89
CA TRP A 80 8.78 -0.15 -2.48
C TRP A 80 10.04 0.66 -2.19
N LYS A 81 11.00 0.07 -1.47
CA LYS A 81 12.30 0.69 -1.18
C LYS A 81 13.10 0.94 -2.46
N LYS A 82 13.16 -0.04 -3.36
CA LYS A 82 13.89 0.07 -4.64
C LYS A 82 13.39 1.23 -5.51
N TYR A 83 12.06 1.44 -5.54
CA TYR A 83 11.43 2.51 -6.33
C TYR A 83 10.97 3.69 -5.47
N GLN A 84 11.59 3.91 -4.30
CA GLN A 84 11.15 4.94 -3.36
C GLN A 84 11.13 6.34 -3.99
N GLY A 85 12.12 6.68 -4.83
CA GLY A 85 12.15 7.96 -5.55
C GLY A 85 10.90 8.13 -6.43
N PHE A 86 10.55 7.12 -7.22
CA PHE A 86 9.34 7.12 -8.04
C PHE A 86 8.07 7.27 -7.19
N PHE A 87 7.92 6.46 -6.13
CA PHE A 87 6.77 6.56 -5.24
C PHE A 87 6.67 7.93 -4.54
N ASN A 88 7.80 8.54 -4.16
CA ASN A 88 7.83 9.89 -3.62
C ASN A 88 7.32 10.90 -4.64
N SER A 89 7.81 10.85 -5.89
CA SER A 89 7.43 11.78 -6.95
C SER A 89 5.93 11.77 -7.23
N ILE A 90 5.29 10.60 -7.19
CA ILE A 90 3.84 10.48 -7.43
C ILE A 90 2.99 10.64 -6.15
N GLY A 91 3.59 11.04 -5.03
CA GLY A 91 2.88 11.29 -3.75
C GLY A 91 2.46 10.03 -2.98
N LEU A 92 3.08 8.88 -3.25
CA LEU A 92 2.83 7.62 -2.53
C LEU A 92 3.92 7.26 -1.52
N GLY A 93 5.07 7.95 -1.50
CA GLY A 93 6.27 7.58 -0.74
C GLY A 93 6.07 7.03 0.67
N GLY A 94 5.31 7.75 1.50
CA GLY A 94 5.04 7.40 2.91
C GLY A 94 3.92 6.37 3.12
N LEU A 95 3.31 5.88 2.05
CA LEU A 95 2.06 5.12 2.13
C LEU A 95 2.25 3.60 1.94
N ARG A 96 3.49 3.11 2.10
CA ARG A 96 3.83 1.68 1.91
C ARG A 96 3.01 0.75 2.80
N ASP A 97 2.85 1.12 4.07
CA ASP A 97 2.25 0.28 5.10
C ASP A 97 0.76 0.61 5.30
N GLU A 98 0.16 1.33 4.37
CA GLU A 98 -1.27 1.63 4.39
C GLU A 98 -2.11 0.45 3.90
N ALA A 99 -3.36 0.39 4.37
CA ALA A 99 -4.28 -0.72 4.11
C ALA A 99 -4.47 -1.01 2.61
N PHE A 100 -4.37 0.00 1.75
CA PHE A 100 -4.51 -0.20 0.31
C PHE A 100 -3.39 -1.04 -0.31
N ASN A 101 -2.18 -1.00 0.26
CA ASN A 101 -1.05 -1.83 -0.17
C ASN A 101 -1.01 -3.19 0.56
N GLY A 102 -2.02 -3.51 1.36
CA GLY A 102 -2.07 -4.74 2.12
C GLY A 102 -3.32 -5.59 1.87
N MET A 103 -3.22 -6.81 2.36
CA MET A 103 -4.34 -7.71 2.58
C MET A 103 -4.04 -8.67 3.73
N MET A 104 -5.08 -9.15 4.40
CA MET A 104 -4.97 -10.23 5.39
C MET A 104 -5.04 -11.57 4.67
N ILE A 105 -4.07 -12.44 4.95
CA ILE A 105 -4.00 -13.81 4.39
C ILE A 105 -3.96 -14.80 5.56
N PRO A 106 -4.71 -15.92 5.51
CA PRO A 106 -4.68 -16.95 6.55
C PRO A 106 -3.25 -17.39 6.87
N SER A 107 -2.92 -17.50 8.15
CA SER A 107 -1.60 -17.99 8.60
C SER A 107 -1.62 -19.45 9.05
N ASN A 108 -2.80 -20.07 9.13
CA ASN A 108 -2.98 -21.43 9.63
C ASN A 108 -4.14 -22.16 8.91
N PRO A 109 -4.13 -23.50 8.89
CA PRO A 109 -5.16 -24.33 8.26
C PRO A 109 -6.59 -24.03 8.72
N GLU A 110 -6.79 -23.72 10.00
CA GLU A 110 -8.12 -23.51 10.58
C GLU A 110 -8.77 -22.24 10.03
N THR A 111 -7.99 -21.17 9.94
CA THR A 111 -8.44 -19.90 9.36
C THR A 111 -8.63 -20.02 7.85
N LEU A 112 -7.81 -20.84 7.18
CA LEU A 112 -7.92 -21.11 5.75
C LEU A 112 -9.29 -21.71 5.37
N LYS A 113 -9.82 -22.66 6.16
CA LYS A 113 -11.11 -23.33 5.93
C LYS A 113 -12.30 -22.37 5.80
N ASN A 114 -12.21 -21.20 6.43
CA ASN A 114 -13.25 -20.18 6.44
C ASN A 114 -12.87 -18.93 5.64
N SER A 115 -11.97 -19.08 4.67
CA SER A 115 -11.43 -17.98 3.88
C SER A 115 -11.66 -18.17 2.38
N LEU A 116 -11.44 -17.11 1.60
CA LEU A 116 -11.45 -17.17 0.13
C LEU A 116 -10.11 -17.60 -0.46
N PHE A 117 -9.13 -17.97 0.37
CA PHE A 117 -7.80 -18.38 -0.08
C PHE A 117 -7.69 -19.90 -0.13
N ASP A 118 -6.83 -20.36 -1.04
CA ASP A 118 -6.44 -21.77 -1.17
C ASP A 118 -5.07 -22.07 -0.53
N PHE A 119 -4.45 -21.08 0.12
CA PHE A 119 -3.13 -21.19 0.74
C PHE A 119 -3.00 -20.38 2.02
N ILE A 120 -2.03 -20.77 2.85
CA ILE A 120 -1.59 -19.99 4.01
C ILE A 120 -0.35 -19.15 3.69
N HIS A 121 -0.24 -18.01 4.35
CA HIS A 121 0.94 -17.15 4.31
C HIS A 121 2.08 -17.82 5.10
N ASN A 122 3.09 -18.33 4.40
CA ASN A 122 4.13 -19.18 5.01
C ASN A 122 5.56 -18.68 4.76
N THR A 123 5.82 -17.91 3.70
CA THR A 123 7.20 -17.52 3.32
C THR A 123 7.25 -16.23 2.50
N SER A 124 8.47 -15.68 2.35
CA SER A 124 8.78 -14.73 1.30
C SER A 124 8.82 -15.43 -0.07
N HIS A 125 8.38 -14.77 -1.14
CA HIS A 125 8.26 -15.37 -2.46
C HIS A 125 9.05 -14.56 -3.50
N SER A 126 10.26 -15.02 -3.84
CA SER A 126 11.16 -14.30 -4.77
C SER A 126 10.53 -14.07 -6.15
N LYS A 127 9.90 -15.09 -6.74
CA LYS A 127 9.23 -14.98 -8.04
C LYS A 127 8.08 -13.96 -8.04
N TYR A 128 7.37 -13.83 -6.91
CA TYR A 128 6.36 -12.78 -6.74
C TYR A 128 7.03 -11.41 -6.71
N ASN A 129 8.10 -11.25 -5.93
CA ASN A 129 8.87 -10.00 -5.88
C ASN A 129 9.42 -9.62 -7.27
N ASP A 130 9.92 -10.57 -8.05
CA ASP A 130 10.41 -10.33 -9.42
C ASP A 130 9.29 -9.86 -10.35
N TYR A 131 8.14 -10.53 -10.28
CA TYR A 131 6.94 -10.13 -11.03
C TYR A 131 6.52 -8.71 -10.69
N VAL A 132 6.37 -8.39 -9.40
CA VAL A 132 5.96 -7.06 -8.95
C VAL A 132 7.02 -6.01 -9.29
N THR A 133 8.30 -6.34 -9.14
CA THR A 133 9.43 -5.47 -9.52
C THR A 133 9.33 -5.07 -10.99
N ARG A 134 9.12 -6.02 -11.90
CA ARG A 134 8.97 -5.73 -13.33
C ARG A 134 7.79 -4.80 -13.60
N ARG A 135 6.64 -5.05 -12.97
CA ARG A 135 5.42 -4.25 -13.17
C ARG A 135 5.59 -2.82 -12.64
N VAL A 136 6.22 -2.63 -11.48
CA VAL A 136 6.52 -1.30 -10.95
C VAL A 136 7.55 -0.58 -11.83
N ASN A 137 8.55 -1.32 -12.35
CA ASN A 137 9.54 -0.78 -13.28
C ASN A 137 8.90 -0.23 -14.56
N GLU A 138 7.96 -0.97 -15.17
CA GLU A 138 7.21 -0.53 -16.35
C GLU A 138 6.52 0.81 -16.10
N ILE A 139 5.77 0.92 -15.00
CA ILE A 139 5.07 2.16 -14.62
C ILE A 139 6.07 3.30 -14.36
N SER A 140 7.19 3.01 -13.69
CA SER A 140 8.22 4.02 -13.40
C SER A 140 8.92 4.53 -14.67
N ILE A 141 9.18 3.66 -15.64
CA ILE A 141 9.78 4.04 -16.93
C ILE A 141 8.81 4.91 -17.70
N GLU A 142 7.53 4.53 -17.77
CA GLU A 142 6.51 5.33 -18.44
C GLU A 142 6.42 6.73 -17.83
N TYR A 143 6.40 6.84 -16.48
CA TYR A 143 6.41 8.11 -15.79
C TYR A 143 7.60 8.99 -16.18
N ASN A 144 8.82 8.43 -16.15
CA ASN A 144 10.03 9.18 -16.46
C ASN A 144 10.12 9.59 -17.94
N ASN A 145 9.65 8.72 -18.85
CA ASN A 145 9.66 8.97 -20.29
C ASN A 145 8.53 9.92 -20.73
N GLY A 146 7.55 10.17 -19.86
CA GLY A 146 6.44 11.07 -20.13
C GLY A 146 6.83 12.55 -20.26
N ASN A 147 8.09 12.94 -19.99
CA ASN A 147 8.55 14.35 -20.00
C ASN A 147 7.63 15.32 -19.23
N GLY A 148 7.02 14.86 -18.12
CA GLY A 148 6.06 15.65 -17.34
C GLY A 148 4.63 15.73 -17.92
N ILE A 149 4.34 15.03 -19.01
CA ILE A 149 3.01 14.89 -19.63
C ILE A 149 2.20 13.76 -18.96
N ILE A 150 2.88 12.72 -18.44
CA ILE A 150 2.20 11.70 -17.62
C ILE A 150 2.00 12.27 -16.22
N ASP A 151 0.76 12.71 -15.98
CA ASP A 151 0.27 13.24 -14.72
C ASP A 151 0.52 12.23 -13.57
N ASP A 152 1.02 12.71 -12.43
CA ASP A 152 1.17 11.94 -11.20
C ASP A 152 -0.12 11.17 -10.87
N MET A 153 -1.30 11.73 -11.21
CA MET A 153 -2.59 11.06 -11.07
C MET A 153 -2.69 9.76 -11.90
N ILE A 154 -2.21 9.77 -13.13
CA ILE A 154 -2.23 8.59 -14.01
C ILE A 154 -1.30 7.52 -13.45
N SER A 155 -0.10 7.91 -13.02
CA SER A 155 0.86 6.98 -12.41
C SER A 155 0.33 6.38 -11.10
N ARG A 156 -0.29 7.20 -10.24
CA ARG A 156 -1.00 6.71 -9.04
C ARG A 156 -2.09 5.71 -9.41
N THR A 157 -2.89 6.02 -10.43
CA THR A 157 -3.96 5.13 -10.91
C THR A 157 -3.40 3.78 -11.39
N LYS A 158 -2.29 3.79 -12.13
CA LYS A 158 -1.62 2.54 -12.57
C LYS A 158 -1.11 1.72 -11.39
N VAL A 159 -0.51 2.35 -10.38
CA VAL A 159 -0.08 1.65 -9.15
C VAL A 159 -1.28 1.04 -8.41
N ARG A 160 -2.40 1.77 -8.32
CA ARG A 160 -3.64 1.26 -7.69
C ARG A 160 -4.22 0.08 -8.45
N ASN A 161 -4.26 0.16 -9.78
CA ASN A 161 -4.72 -0.94 -10.63
C ASN A 161 -3.82 -2.18 -10.49
N LEU A 162 -2.50 -1.99 -10.40
CA LEU A 162 -1.57 -3.08 -10.13
C LEU A 162 -1.84 -3.72 -8.75
N GLN A 163 -2.07 -2.92 -7.70
CA GLN A 163 -2.41 -3.46 -6.38
C GLN A 163 -3.72 -4.27 -6.41
N ILE A 164 -4.74 -3.80 -7.13
CA ILE A 164 -6.00 -4.54 -7.32
C ILE A 164 -5.75 -5.85 -8.08
N GLU A 165 -5.00 -5.79 -9.19
CA GLU A 165 -4.60 -6.96 -9.98
C GLU A 165 -3.91 -8.02 -9.11
N LEU A 166 -2.93 -7.60 -8.32
CA LEU A 166 -2.16 -8.47 -7.45
C LEU A 166 -3.01 -9.07 -6.33
N LYS A 167 -3.92 -8.30 -5.70
CA LYS A 167 -4.89 -8.82 -4.71
C LYS A 167 -5.78 -9.90 -5.32
N ASN A 168 -6.30 -9.66 -6.53
CA ASN A 168 -7.16 -10.62 -7.22
C ASN A 168 -6.39 -11.89 -7.58
N LYS A 169 -5.14 -11.77 -8.04
CA LYS A 169 -4.29 -12.95 -8.30
C LYS A 169 -3.97 -13.72 -7.03
N LEU A 170 -3.74 -13.04 -5.91
CA LEU A 170 -3.51 -13.68 -4.61
C LEU A 170 -4.78 -14.38 -4.13
N LEU A 171 -5.96 -13.77 -4.28
CA LEU A 171 -7.23 -14.42 -3.92
C LEU A 171 -7.50 -15.66 -4.77
N ASN A 172 -7.28 -15.58 -6.08
CA ASN A 172 -7.57 -16.67 -7.01
C ASN A 172 -6.45 -17.71 -7.14
N GLY A 173 -5.32 -17.53 -6.45
CA GLY A 173 -4.14 -18.41 -6.59
C GLY A 173 -3.46 -18.35 -7.96
N HIS A 174 -3.75 -17.34 -8.79
CA HIS A 174 -3.27 -17.18 -10.17
C HIS A 174 -1.85 -16.57 -10.27
N PHE A 175 -0.92 -17.03 -9.45
CA PHE A 175 0.51 -16.81 -9.68
C PHE A 175 1.12 -18.09 -10.26
N ASP A 176 0.82 -18.33 -11.53
CA ASP A 176 1.47 -19.35 -12.34
C ASP A 176 2.90 -18.94 -12.66
N THR A 177 3.85 -19.45 -11.89
CA THR A 177 5.26 -19.45 -12.27
C THR A 177 5.46 -20.58 -13.30
N VAL A 178 5.00 -20.43 -14.54
CA VAL A 178 5.02 -21.53 -15.55
C VAL A 178 6.45 -21.95 -15.98
N PRO A 179 6.69 -23.17 -16.52
CA PRO A 179 6.12 -24.49 -16.24
C PRO A 179 7.23 -25.56 -16.03
N SER A 180 7.51 -26.04 -14.82
CA SER A 180 8.02 -27.41 -14.63
C SER A 180 8.00 -27.79 -13.15
N LYS A 181 7.91 -29.10 -12.93
CA LYS A 181 7.90 -29.81 -11.66
C LYS A 181 8.90 -29.20 -10.65
N LYS A 182 8.51 -29.24 -9.36
CA LYS A 182 9.34 -28.97 -8.15
C LYS A 182 9.55 -27.48 -7.75
N TYR A 183 8.75 -27.07 -6.76
CA TYR A 183 8.96 -26.04 -5.70
C TYR A 183 8.63 -24.54 -5.95
N PRO A 184 8.23 -23.80 -4.89
CA PRO A 184 7.29 -24.11 -3.83
C PRO A 184 6.09 -23.16 -3.92
N LYS A 185 4.88 -23.72 -4.03
CA LYS A 185 3.64 -22.97 -3.77
C LYS A 185 3.72 -22.43 -2.33
N CYS A 186 3.05 -21.32 -2.02
CA CYS A 186 2.52 -21.16 -0.66
C CYS A 186 1.78 -22.46 -0.35
N LYS A 187 2.33 -23.27 0.56
CA LYS A 187 2.05 -24.71 0.62
C LYS A 187 0.53 -24.92 0.72
N ARG A 188 -0.08 -25.49 -0.33
CA ARG A 188 -1.46 -25.98 -0.29
C ARG A 188 -1.48 -27.03 0.82
N LEU A 189 -2.24 -26.79 1.87
CA LEU A 189 -2.51 -27.85 2.84
C LEU A 189 -3.47 -28.82 2.15
N GLY A 190 -3.12 -30.10 2.23
CA GLY A 190 -3.63 -31.19 1.38
C GLY A 190 -5.15 -31.29 1.32
#